data_AF-A0A973CHH0-F1
#
_entry.id   AF-A0A973CHH0-F1
#
_cell.length_a   1.000
_cell.length_b   1.000
_cell.length_c   1.000
_cell.angle_alpha   90.00
_cell.angle_beta   90.00
_cell.angle_gamma   90.00
#
_symmetry.space_group_name_H-M   'P 1'
#
loop_
_entity.id
_entity.type
_entity.pdbx_description
1 polymer ?
#
loop_
_entity_poly.entity_id
_entity_poly.type
_entity_poly.pdbx_seq_one_letter_code
_entity_poly.pdbx_strand_id
1 'polypeptide(L)'
;MLIRGLLILHYMVFCLRFLTIPWRYFQLNARYFNNQKKIFSKQDLDAITPVEWRLKQYIDRPDLRPERYPVFAKPEWGQNSTGVSCIHNIAELGALRASCGYQAQNYLIQEAAVGAIEFEVF
;
A
#
# COMPACT_ATOMS: atom_id res chain seq x y z
N MET A 1 -16.69 12.87 -28.93
CA MET A 1 -17.48 11.62 -28.72
C MET A 1 -16.66 10.37 -29.06
N LEU A 2 -15.94 10.33 -30.19
CA LEU A 2 -15.09 9.21 -30.62
C LEU A 2 -14.07 8.75 -29.55
N ILE A 3 -13.30 9.68 -28.97
CA ILE A 3 -12.27 9.39 -27.95
C ILE A 3 -12.88 8.72 -26.70
N ARG A 4 -14.06 9.19 -26.27
CA ARG A 4 -14.77 8.59 -25.12
C ARG A 4 -15.23 7.17 -25.43
N GLY A 5 -15.73 6.92 -26.64
CA GLY A 5 -16.09 5.57 -27.09
C GLY A 5 -14.90 4.62 -27.11
N LEU A 6 -13.75 5.08 -27.63
CA LEU A 6 -12.51 4.31 -27.64
C LEU A 6 -12.00 3.98 -26.23
N LEU A 7 -12.08 4.94 -25.30
CA LEU A 7 -11.73 4.71 -23.89
C LEU A 7 -12.60 3.64 -23.25
N ILE A 8 -13.92 3.69 -23.46
CA ILE A 8 -14.86 2.69 -22.93
C ILE A 8 -14.60 1.32 -23.56
N LEU A 9 -14.35 1.24 -24.87
CA LEU A 9 -14.05 -0.02 -25.53
C LEU A 9 -12.75 -0.63 -25.02
N HIS A 10 -11.69 0.18 -24.94
CA HIS A 10 -10.40 -0.23 -24.39
C HIS A 10 -10.55 -0.74 -22.96
N TYR A 11 -11.34 -0.04 -22.16
CA TYR A 11 -11.67 -0.43 -20.79
C TYR A 11 -12.37 -1.80 -20.71
N MET A 12 -13.40 -2.03 -21.53
CA MET A 12 -14.13 -3.29 -21.57
C MET A 12 -13.26 -4.45 -22.04
N VAL A 13 -12.39 -4.25 -23.03
CA VAL A 13 -11.42 -5.25 -23.50
C VAL A 13 -10.49 -5.68 -22.37
N PHE A 14 -9.99 -4.74 -21.58
CA PHE A 14 -9.13 -5.04 -20.43
C PHE A 14 -9.90 -5.74 -19.30
N CYS A 15 -11.14 -5.34 -19.00
CA CYS A 15 -12.02 -6.06 -18.07
C CYS A 15 -12.15 -7.55 -18.44
N LEU A 16 -12.39 -7.83 -19.71
CA LEU A 16 -12.49 -9.21 -20.22
C LEU A 16 -11.14 -9.94 -20.15
N ARG A 17 -10.05 -9.29 -20.58
CA ARG A 17 -8.70 -9.88 -20.58
C ARG A 17 -8.26 -10.34 -19.19
N PHE A 18 -8.55 -9.53 -18.17
CA PHE A 18 -8.15 -9.78 -16.80
C PHE A 18 -9.25 -10.48 -15.98
N LEU A 19 -10.41 -10.79 -16.58
CA LEU A 19 -11.58 -11.38 -15.93
C LEU A 19 -12.02 -10.59 -14.68
N THR A 20 -12.00 -9.26 -14.79
CA THR A 20 -12.36 -8.33 -13.70
C THR A 20 -13.64 -7.58 -14.05
N ILE A 21 -14.43 -7.26 -13.03
CA ILE A 21 -15.68 -6.52 -13.15
C ILE A 21 -15.42 -5.00 -13.31
N PRO A 22 -16.22 -4.27 -14.11
CA PRO A 22 -16.00 -2.86 -14.46
C PRO A 22 -16.04 -1.83 -13.32
N TRP A 23 -16.37 -2.22 -12.08
CA TRP A 23 -16.28 -1.33 -10.90
C TRP A 23 -15.00 -1.59 -10.09
N ARG A 24 -14.18 -2.55 -10.53
CA ARG A 24 -12.84 -2.81 -10.01
C ARG A 24 -11.77 -2.30 -10.98
N TYR A 25 -11.97 -1.09 -11.52
CA TYR A 25 -11.06 -0.42 -12.48
C TYR A 25 -9.58 -0.49 -12.07
N PHE A 26 -9.32 -0.36 -10.77
CA PHE A 26 -7.99 -0.43 -10.17
C PHE A 26 -7.32 -1.82 -10.30
N GLN A 27 -8.08 -2.90 -10.53
CA GLN A 27 -7.56 -4.23 -10.85
C GLN A 27 -7.00 -4.34 -12.27
N LEU A 28 -7.41 -3.48 -13.21
CA LEU A 28 -6.87 -3.50 -14.57
C LEU A 28 -5.47 -2.90 -14.68
N ASN A 29 -5.11 -2.00 -13.76
CA ASN A 29 -3.78 -1.39 -13.70
C ASN A 29 -2.80 -2.18 -12.85
N ALA A 30 -3.26 -3.27 -12.22
CA ALA A 30 -2.51 -3.86 -11.14
C ALA A 30 -2.14 -5.30 -11.47
N ARG A 31 -0.93 -5.43 -12.01
CA ARG A 31 -0.18 -6.70 -12.07
C ARG A 31 -0.06 -7.41 -10.71
N TYR A 32 -0.37 -6.72 -9.60
CA TYR A 32 0.01 -7.08 -8.23
C TYR A 32 -1.21 -7.23 -7.30
N PHE A 33 -2.34 -7.70 -7.83
CA PHE A 33 -3.49 -8.05 -7.00
C PHE A 33 -3.24 -9.35 -6.24
N ASN A 34 -3.34 -9.33 -4.90
CA ASN A 34 -3.24 -10.53 -4.10
C ASN A 34 -4.56 -11.30 -4.14
N ASN A 35 -4.62 -12.38 -4.90
CA ASN A 35 -5.83 -13.19 -5.07
C ASN A 35 -6.31 -13.88 -3.78
N GLN A 36 -5.44 -14.13 -2.81
CA GLN A 36 -5.77 -14.76 -1.54
C GLN A 36 -6.36 -13.74 -0.56
N LYS A 37 -5.67 -12.61 -0.37
CA LYS A 37 -6.11 -11.53 0.53
C LYS A 37 -7.21 -10.64 -0.08
N LYS A 38 -7.48 -10.77 -1.39
CA LYS A 38 -8.42 -9.94 -2.16
C LYS A 38 -8.16 -8.43 -2.07
N ILE A 39 -6.90 -8.05 -1.83
CA ILE A 39 -6.45 -6.66 -1.71
C ILE A 39 -5.23 -6.40 -2.61
N PHE A 40 -4.95 -5.11 -2.82
CA PHE A 40 -3.64 -4.66 -3.29
C PHE A 40 -2.70 -4.58 -2.11
N SER A 41 -1.94 -5.63 -1.90
CA SER A 41 -1.00 -5.68 -0.79
C SER A 41 0.18 -4.76 -1.10
N LYS A 42 0.37 -3.74 -0.27
CA LYS A 42 1.58 -2.91 -0.30
C LYS A 42 2.86 -3.74 -0.09
N GLN A 43 2.75 -4.90 0.57
CA GLN A 43 3.86 -5.83 0.75
C GLN A 43 4.23 -6.55 -0.54
N ASP A 44 3.24 -7.01 -1.30
CA ASP A 44 3.48 -7.67 -2.59
C ASP A 44 4.05 -6.69 -3.62
N LEU A 45 3.60 -5.43 -3.57
CA LEU A 45 4.13 -4.38 -4.41
C LEU A 45 5.59 -4.06 -4.07
N ASP A 46 5.94 -4.03 -2.78
CA ASP A 46 7.31 -3.78 -2.37
C ASP A 46 8.29 -4.87 -2.78
N ALA A 47 7.83 -6.10 -2.99
CA ALA A 47 8.65 -7.20 -3.47
C ALA A 47 9.30 -6.93 -4.84
N ILE A 48 8.76 -6.00 -5.64
CA ILE A 48 9.33 -5.61 -6.95
C ILE A 48 10.20 -4.36 -6.88
N THR A 49 10.18 -3.60 -5.77
CA THR A 49 11.01 -2.40 -5.59
C THR A 49 12.49 -2.80 -5.62
N PRO A 50 13.35 -2.15 -6.41
CA PRO A 50 14.80 -2.39 -6.39
C PRO A 50 15.33 -2.38 -4.96
N VAL A 51 16.25 -3.30 -4.63
CA VAL A 51 16.73 -3.51 -3.26
C VAL A 51 17.38 -2.24 -2.71
N GLU A 52 17.99 -1.44 -3.59
CA GLU A 52 18.64 -0.17 -3.28
C GLU A 52 17.66 0.91 -2.81
N TRP A 53 16.38 0.81 -3.21
CA TRP A 53 15.33 1.78 -2.87
C TRP A 53 14.31 1.22 -1.88
N ARG A 54 14.41 -0.07 -1.56
CA ARG A 54 13.47 -0.78 -0.71
C ARG A 54 13.72 -0.41 0.75
N LEU A 55 12.70 0.17 1.39
CA LEU A 55 12.71 0.44 2.83
C LEU A 55 12.29 -0.82 3.57
N LYS A 56 12.90 -1.08 4.74
CA LYS A 56 12.47 -2.22 5.56
C LYS A 56 11.04 -1.99 6.04
N GLN A 57 10.20 -2.99 5.86
CA GLN A 57 8.83 -2.98 6.38
C GLN A 57 8.38 -4.38 6.80
N TYR A 58 7.46 -4.41 7.75
CA TYR A 58 6.96 -5.64 8.36
C TYR A 58 5.48 -5.49 8.68
N ILE A 59 4.72 -6.60 8.62
CA ILE A 59 3.38 -6.64 9.22
C ILE A 59 3.51 -6.41 10.72
N ASP A 60 2.69 -5.52 11.26
CA ASP A 60 2.73 -5.17 12.67
C ASP A 60 2.38 -6.38 13.54
N ARG A 61 3.03 -6.46 14.71
CA ARG A 61 2.77 -7.47 15.74
C ARG A 61 2.90 -6.82 17.11
N PRO A 62 2.18 -7.29 18.14
CA PRO A 62 2.21 -6.67 19.47
C PRO A 62 3.63 -6.54 20.07
N ASP A 63 4.50 -7.50 19.78
CA ASP A 63 5.89 -7.59 20.23
C ASP A 63 6.89 -6.89 19.31
N LEU A 64 6.49 -6.50 18.09
CA LEU A 64 7.36 -5.80 17.15
C LEU A 64 7.78 -4.45 17.72
N ARG A 65 9.10 -4.23 17.79
CA ARG A 65 9.70 -2.95 18.18
C ARG A 65 10.66 -2.49 17.08
N PRO A 66 10.37 -1.36 16.41
CA PRO A 66 11.30 -0.77 15.44
C PRO A 66 12.66 -0.44 16.09
N GLU A 67 13.74 -0.72 15.38
CA GLU A 67 15.10 -0.37 15.83
C GLU A 67 15.35 1.14 15.80
N ARG A 68 14.67 1.84 14.87
CA ARG A 68 14.83 3.28 14.64
C ARG A 68 13.47 3.93 14.39
N TYR A 69 13.40 5.21 14.73
CA TYR A 69 12.26 6.08 14.47
C TYR A 69 12.75 7.30 13.65
N PRO A 70 11.87 7.97 12.88
CA PRO A 70 10.45 7.66 12.72
C PRO A 70 10.17 6.44 11.82
N VAL A 71 8.99 5.85 12.02
CA VAL A 71 8.42 4.81 11.15
C VAL A 71 7.04 5.23 10.68
N PHE A 72 6.62 4.74 9.52
CA PHE A 72 5.26 4.90 9.02
C PHE A 72 4.44 3.65 9.30
N ALA A 73 3.36 3.79 10.07
CA ALA A 73 2.33 2.77 10.19
C ALA A 73 1.31 2.98 9.08
N LYS A 74 1.11 1.97 8.23
CA LYS A 74 0.25 2.05 7.05
C LYS A 74 -0.70 0.86 7.04
N PRO A 75 -1.99 1.03 6.74
CA PRO A 75 -2.84 -0.09 6.42
C PRO A 75 -2.27 -0.85 5.22
N GLU A 76 -2.34 -2.18 5.23
CA GLU A 76 -1.88 -3.05 4.15
C GLU A 76 -2.56 -2.68 2.83
N TRP A 77 -3.79 -2.17 2.92
CA TRP A 77 -4.55 -1.61 1.82
C TRP A 77 -5.18 -0.26 2.19
N GLY A 78 -5.13 0.70 1.27
CA GLY A 78 -5.75 2.01 1.42
C GLY A 78 -5.35 2.95 0.29
N GLN A 79 -6.18 3.96 0.00
CA GLN A 79 -5.97 4.93 -1.07
C GLN A 79 -5.62 6.31 -0.48
N ASN A 80 -4.83 7.12 -1.22
CA ASN A 80 -4.53 8.52 -0.90
C ASN A 80 -4.04 8.75 0.54
N SER A 81 -3.08 7.94 1.00
CA SER A 81 -2.49 8.05 2.35
C SER A 81 -3.47 7.91 3.52
N THR A 82 -4.70 7.45 3.28
CA THR A 82 -5.71 7.30 4.33
C THR A 82 -5.27 6.23 5.33
N GLY A 83 -5.24 6.59 6.61
CA GLY A 83 -4.80 5.72 7.70
C GLY A 83 -3.29 5.60 7.87
N VAL A 84 -2.48 6.31 7.07
CA VAL A 84 -1.03 6.36 7.25
C VAL A 84 -0.67 7.32 8.39
N SER A 85 0.08 6.84 9.37
CA SER A 85 0.55 7.61 10.51
C SER A 85 2.07 7.59 10.60
N CYS A 86 2.70 8.75 10.76
CA CYS A 86 4.10 8.86 11.12
C CYS A 86 4.23 8.70 12.63
N ILE A 87 5.10 7.79 13.06
CA ILE A 87 5.31 7.40 14.45
C ILE A 87 6.75 7.73 14.81
N HIS A 88 6.94 8.63 15.77
CA HIS A 88 8.26 9.14 16.15
C HIS A 88 8.88 8.41 17.34
N ASN A 89 8.10 7.62 18.08
CA ASN A 89 8.57 6.88 19.23
C ASN A 89 7.64 5.73 19.60
N ILE A 90 8.05 4.95 20.59
CA ILE A 90 7.31 3.77 21.04
C ILE A 90 5.99 4.09 21.74
N ALA A 91 5.87 5.26 22.37
CA ALA A 91 4.63 5.67 23.03
C ALA A 91 3.54 5.97 22.01
N GLU A 92 3.88 6.67 20.92
CA GLU A 92 2.99 6.91 19.79
C GLU A 92 2.56 5.61 19.10
N LEU A 93 3.48 4.64 18.95
CA LEU A 93 3.14 3.32 18.42
C LEU A 93 2.14 2.60 19.32
N GLY A 94 2.33 2.68 20.64
CA GLY A 94 1.42 2.12 21.63
C GLY A 94 0.04 2.77 21.58
N ALA A 95 -0.03 4.09 21.45
CA ALA A 95 -1.26 4.84 21.31
C ALA A 95 -2.03 4.44 20.03
N LEU A 96 -1.33 4.30 18.90
CA LEU A 96 -1.93 3.82 17.66
C LEU A 96 -2.50 2.40 17.82
N ARG A 97 -1.73 1.49 18.41
CA ARG A 97 -2.16 0.11 18.65
C ARG A 97 -3.38 0.00 19.58
N ALA A 98 -3.55 0.94 20.50
CA ALA A 98 -4.70 1.02 21.40
C ALA A 98 -5.92 1.71 20.77
N SER A 99 -5.79 2.30 19.59
CA SER A 99 -6.87 3.03 18.93
C SER A 99 -7.98 2.11 18.41
N CYS A 100 -9.22 2.60 18.43
CA CYS A 100 -10.37 1.85 17.96
C CYS A 100 -10.26 1.56 16.46
N GLY A 101 -10.39 0.29 16.07
CA GLY A 101 -10.29 -0.15 14.68
C GLY A 101 -8.88 -0.47 14.19
N TYR A 102 -7.84 -0.28 15.02
CA TYR A 102 -6.51 -0.78 14.70
C TYR A 102 -6.46 -2.31 14.81
N GLN A 103 -5.96 -2.98 13.77
CA GLN A 103 -5.72 -4.41 13.76
C GLN A 103 -4.30 -4.65 13.25
N ALA A 104 -3.40 -5.11 14.13
CA ALA A 104 -1.98 -5.24 13.82
C ALA A 104 -1.70 -6.04 12.54
N GLN A 105 -2.45 -7.14 12.31
CA GLN A 105 -2.29 -7.94 11.09
C GLN A 105 -2.60 -7.21 9.77
N ASN A 106 -3.30 -6.07 9.85
CA ASN A 106 -3.70 -5.26 8.69
C ASN A 106 -2.81 -4.03 8.54
N TYR A 107 -1.79 -3.84 9.37
CA TYR A 107 -0.87 -2.71 9.31
C TYR A 107 0.54 -3.17 8.98
N LEU A 108 1.23 -2.34 8.20
CA LEU A 108 2.64 -2.43 7.91
C LEU A 108 3.36 -1.32 8.67
N ILE A 109 4.43 -1.66 9.38
CA ILE A 109 5.37 -0.71 9.95
C ILE A 109 6.56 -0.63 9.01
N GLN A 110 6.80 0.53 8.42
CA GLN A 110 7.89 0.78 7.46
C GLN A 110 8.85 1.85 8.00
N GLU A 111 10.15 1.67 7.79
CA GLU A 111 11.15 2.71 8.06
C GLU A 111 10.89 3.98 7.24
N ALA A 112 11.24 5.14 7.82
CA ALA A 112 11.27 6.38 7.06
C ALA A 112 12.49 6.41 6.12
N ALA A 113 12.30 6.99 4.93
CA ALA A 113 13.42 7.30 4.05
C ALA A 113 14.33 8.36 4.70
N VAL A 114 15.64 8.21 4.54
CA VAL A 114 16.65 9.16 5.04
C VAL A 114 17.12 10.16 3.98
N GLY A 115 16.63 10.02 2.75
CA GLY A 115 16.99 10.90 1.63
C GLY A 115 16.47 12.32 1.87
N ALA A 116 17.27 13.31 1.49
CA ALA A 116 16.91 14.73 1.60
C ALA A 116 16.04 15.22 0.42
N ILE A 117 15.91 14.41 -0.64
CA ILE A 117 15.21 14.77 -1.87
C ILE A 117 14.27 13.63 -2.24
N GLU A 118 13.02 13.99 -2.55
CA GLU A 118 11.99 13.08 -3.04
C GLU A 118 11.85 13.23 -4.56
N PHE A 119 11.66 12.10 -5.25
CA PHE A 119 11.44 12.06 -6.69
C PHE A 119 10.18 11.24 -6.98
N GLU A 120 9.33 11.76 -7.86
CA GLU A 120 8.20 11.03 -8.45
C GLU A 120 8.51 10.81 -9.94
N VAL A 121 8.54 9.55 -10.36
CA VAL A 121 8.85 9.16 -11.75
C VAL A 121 7.56 8.71 -12.42
N PHE A 122 7.20 9.35 -13.53
CA PHE A 122 5.97 9.11 -14.30
C PHE A 122 6.23 8.29 -15.56
#